data_AF-A0A3N8JQY9-F1
#
_entry.id   AF-A0A3N8JQY9-F1
#
_cell.length_a   1.000
_cell.length_b   1.000
_cell.length_c   1.000
_cell.angle_alpha   90.00
_cell.angle_beta   90.00
_cell.angle_gamma   90.00
#
_symmetry.space_group_name_H-M   'P 1'
#
loop_
_entity.id
_entity.type
_entity.pdbx_description
1 polymer ?
#
loop_
_entity_poly.entity_id
_entity_poly.type
_entity_poly.pdbx_seq_one_letter_code
_entity_poly.pdbx_strand_id
1 'polypeptide(L)'
;LEGGKRVSYGARAITAGGLLSLPKTVFPGGALIGDDAGFLNASRIKGSHAAIKTGMLAADAAFDAVQAGRQSDELNAYPDAFKQSWLYTELYRARNFKQWMAKGLYLGTLMVGLEQKVMGGNVPWTLHHKHADHEMLKPAS
;
A
#
# COMPACT_ATOMS: atom_id res chain seq x y z
N LEU A 1 26.50 17.40 -4.23
CA LEU A 1 27.20 17.51 -2.94
C LEU A 1 28.54 18.15 -3.24
N GLU A 2 28.68 19.45 -3.01
CA GLU A 2 29.94 20.15 -3.26
C GLU A 2 31.04 19.53 -2.37
N GLY A 3 32.16 19.11 -2.97
CA GLY A 3 33.28 18.47 -2.28
C GLY A 3 33.07 17.02 -1.78
N GLY A 4 31.88 16.44 -1.96
CA GLY A 4 31.56 15.09 -1.46
C GLY A 4 31.84 13.95 -2.44
N LYS A 5 32.17 12.76 -1.91
CA LYS A 5 32.31 11.51 -2.69
C LYS A 5 31.12 10.58 -2.46
N ARG A 6 30.39 10.22 -3.54
CA ARG A 6 29.35 9.18 -3.49
C ARG A 6 29.99 7.80 -3.24
N VAL A 7 29.57 7.12 -2.17
CA VAL A 7 30.12 5.80 -1.78
C VAL A 7 29.34 4.61 -2.34
N SER A 8 28.05 4.78 -2.61
CA SER A 8 27.18 3.69 -3.10
C SER A 8 26.02 4.24 -3.94
N TYR A 9 25.39 3.33 -4.67
CA TYR A 9 24.16 3.58 -5.43
C TYR A 9 23.36 2.29 -5.54
N GLY A 10 22.05 2.42 -5.47
CA GLY A 10 21.12 1.33 -5.67
C GLY A 10 19.78 1.88 -6.15
N ALA A 11 18.99 0.99 -6.73
CA ALA A 11 17.64 1.26 -7.17
C ALA A 11 16.75 0.06 -6.85
N ARG A 12 15.49 0.33 -6.54
CA ARG A 12 14.45 -0.69 -6.33
C ARG A 12 13.11 -0.09 -6.75
N ALA A 13 12.24 -0.91 -7.32
CA ALA A 13 10.85 -0.55 -7.48
C ALA A 13 10.15 -0.51 -6.11
N ILE A 14 9.17 0.37 -5.99
CA ILE A 14 8.27 0.45 -4.84
C ILE A 14 6.84 0.33 -5.32
N THR A 15 5.96 -0.22 -4.48
CA THR A 15 4.52 -0.24 -4.78
C THR A 15 3.95 1.15 -4.57
N ALA A 16 3.01 1.57 -5.43
CA ALA A 16 2.39 2.88 -5.35
C ALA A 16 0.86 2.87 -5.50
N GLY A 17 0.25 1.70 -5.72
CA GLY A 17 -1.19 1.55 -5.87
C GLY A 17 -1.97 1.70 -4.55
N GLY A 18 -1.32 1.41 -3.41
CA GLY A 18 -1.92 1.54 -2.08
C GLY A 18 -3.13 0.63 -1.88
N LEU A 19 -4.06 1.05 -1.03
CA LEU A 19 -5.19 0.23 -0.58
C LEU A 19 -6.00 -0.41 -1.73
N LEU A 20 -6.20 0.33 -2.82
CA LEU A 20 -7.06 -0.08 -3.93
C LEU A 20 -6.41 -1.12 -4.85
N SER A 21 -5.11 -1.38 -4.67
CA SER A 21 -4.36 -2.36 -5.44
C SER A 21 -3.96 -3.58 -4.61
N LEU A 22 -4.40 -3.67 -3.35
CA LEU A 22 -4.14 -4.85 -2.53
C LEU A 22 -4.88 -6.08 -3.11
N PRO A 23 -4.18 -7.21 -3.31
CA PRO A 23 -4.82 -8.45 -3.71
C PRO A 23 -5.53 -9.11 -2.52
N LYS A 24 -6.13 -10.28 -2.75
CA LYS A 24 -6.43 -11.20 -1.64
C LYS A 24 -5.11 -11.58 -0.98
N THR A 25 -4.97 -11.32 0.32
CA THR A 25 -3.70 -11.47 1.05
C THR A 25 -3.51 -12.82 1.71
N VAL A 26 -4.46 -13.74 1.56
CA VAL A 26 -4.39 -15.10 2.13
C VAL A 26 -4.83 -16.12 1.10
N PHE A 27 -4.22 -17.30 1.18
CA PHE A 27 -4.51 -18.48 0.35
C PHE A 27 -4.21 -19.74 1.18
N PRO A 28 -4.67 -20.94 0.75
CA PRO A 28 -4.46 -22.15 1.53
C PRO A 28 -2.97 -22.39 1.81
N GLY A 29 -2.59 -22.36 3.10
CA GLY A 29 -1.22 -22.55 3.54
C GLY A 29 -0.30 -21.33 3.45
N GLY A 30 -0.81 -20.13 3.13
CA GLY A 30 0.06 -18.94 3.08
C GLY A 30 -0.64 -17.59 3.11
N ALA A 31 0.17 -16.53 3.24
CA ALA A 31 -0.26 -15.15 3.29
C ALA A 31 0.76 -14.20 2.67
N LEU A 32 0.28 -13.09 2.10
CA LEU A 32 1.08 -12.00 1.57
C LEU A 32 1.14 -10.85 2.59
N ILE A 33 2.34 -10.35 2.87
CA ILE A 33 2.60 -9.27 3.85
C ILE A 33 3.49 -8.20 3.25
N GLY A 34 3.52 -7.00 3.87
CA GLY A 34 4.37 -5.90 3.45
C GLY A 34 4.23 -5.49 1.98
N ASP A 35 5.35 -5.18 1.34
CA ASP A 35 5.37 -4.66 -0.03
C ASP A 35 5.06 -5.74 -1.08
N ASP A 36 5.16 -7.02 -0.72
CA ASP A 36 4.75 -8.13 -1.59
C ASP A 36 3.23 -8.11 -1.84
N ALA A 37 2.46 -7.78 -0.80
CA ALA A 37 1.03 -7.48 -0.92
C ALA A 37 0.75 -6.03 -1.39
N GLY A 38 1.69 -5.10 -1.20
CA GLY A 38 1.56 -3.71 -1.63
C GLY A 38 1.06 -2.74 -0.55
N PHE A 39 1.35 -2.99 0.73
CA PHE A 39 0.91 -2.15 1.86
C PHE A 39 1.63 -0.80 2.00
N LEU A 40 2.45 -0.39 1.03
CA LEU A 40 3.21 0.85 1.09
C LEU A 40 2.30 2.09 1.05
N ASN A 41 2.54 3.03 1.96
CA ASN A 41 1.91 4.35 1.88
C ASN A 41 2.69 5.26 0.94
N ALA A 42 2.23 5.34 -0.31
CA ALA A 42 2.90 6.11 -1.37
C ALA A 42 2.95 7.62 -1.08
N SER A 43 1.94 8.15 -0.40
CA SER A 43 1.87 9.59 -0.07
C SER A 43 2.98 10.03 0.90
N ARG A 44 3.46 9.10 1.72
CA ARG A 44 4.49 9.35 2.74
C ARG A 44 5.84 8.74 2.38
N ILE A 45 5.90 7.91 1.32
CA ILE A 45 7.05 7.08 0.95
C ILE A 45 7.49 6.22 2.15
N LYS A 46 6.52 5.57 2.80
CA LYS A 46 6.76 4.72 3.98
C LYS A 46 6.08 3.38 3.84
N GLY A 47 6.88 2.31 3.85
CA GLY A 47 6.41 0.92 3.83
C GLY A 47 6.85 0.10 5.05
N SER A 48 7.93 0.47 5.76
CA SER A 48 8.50 -0.36 6.83
C SER A 48 7.54 -0.62 7.99
N HIS A 49 6.84 0.41 8.47
CA HIS A 49 5.85 0.26 9.55
C HIS A 49 4.64 -0.58 9.10
N ALA A 50 4.24 -0.46 7.84
CA ALA A 50 3.17 -1.25 7.25
C ALA A 50 3.58 -2.72 7.10
N ALA A 51 4.81 -2.99 6.67
CA ALA A 51 5.38 -4.33 6.58
C ALA A 51 5.49 -5.01 7.95
N ILE A 52 5.97 -4.28 8.96
CA ILE A 52 6.02 -4.79 10.34
C ILE A 52 4.62 -5.09 10.85
N LYS A 53 3.66 -4.15 10.68
CA LYS A 53 2.29 -4.34 11.18
C LYS A 53 1.59 -5.52 10.52
N THR A 54 1.75 -5.69 9.21
CA THR A 54 1.13 -6.80 8.47
C THR A 54 1.78 -8.13 8.82
N GLY A 55 3.10 -8.16 9.01
CA GLY A 55 3.80 -9.33 9.57
C GLY A 55 3.27 -9.73 10.95
N MET A 56 3.07 -8.76 11.86
CA MET A 56 2.49 -9.03 13.18
C MET A 56 1.07 -9.60 13.08
N LEU A 57 0.19 -8.98 12.29
CA LEU A 57 -1.20 -9.43 12.14
C LEU A 57 -1.30 -10.84 11.51
N ALA A 58 -0.44 -11.13 10.53
CA ALA A 58 -0.37 -12.45 9.92
C ALA A 58 0.18 -13.49 10.89
N ALA A 59 1.16 -13.12 11.72
CA ALA A 59 1.72 -14.00 12.75
C ALA A 59 0.69 -14.34 13.84
N ASP A 60 -0.08 -13.35 14.32
CA ASP A 60 -1.17 -13.57 15.29
C ASP A 60 -2.19 -14.57 14.73
N ALA A 61 -2.64 -14.36 13.48
CA ALA A 61 -3.59 -15.25 12.82
C ALA A 61 -3.03 -16.67 12.60
N ALA A 62 -1.76 -16.78 12.25
CA ALA A 62 -1.08 -18.07 12.07
C ALA A 62 -0.93 -18.82 13.39
N PHE A 63 -0.56 -18.10 14.46
CA PHE A 63 -0.40 -18.67 15.79
C PHE A 63 -1.72 -19.26 16.31
N ASP A 64 -2.81 -18.50 16.20
CA ASP A 64 -4.14 -18.97 16.60
C ASP A 64 -4.58 -20.20 15.80
N ALA A 65 -4.29 -20.22 14.49
CA ALA A 65 -4.61 -21.37 13.64
C ALA A 65 -3.85 -22.63 14.06
N VAL A 66 -2.55 -22.50 14.33
CA VAL A 66 -1.71 -23.62 14.81
C VAL A 66 -2.20 -24.13 16.16
N GLN A 67 -2.53 -23.24 17.10
CA GLN A 67 -3.06 -23.61 18.41
C GLN A 67 -4.42 -24.33 18.33
N ALA A 68 -5.23 -23.99 17.33
CA ALA A 68 -6.50 -24.66 17.03
C ALA A 68 -6.31 -25.99 16.25
N GLY A 69 -5.09 -26.41 15.96
CA GLY A 69 -4.79 -27.62 15.18
C GLY A 69 -5.18 -27.53 13.71
N ARG A 70 -5.41 -26.31 13.19
CA ARG A 70 -5.74 -26.08 11.77
C ARG A 70 -4.50 -26.31 10.91
N GLN A 71 -4.71 -26.80 9.69
CA GLN A 71 -3.64 -27.09 8.73
C GLN A 71 -4.09 -26.78 7.31
N SER A 72 -3.16 -26.28 6.49
CA SER A 72 -3.32 -26.09 5.04
C SER A 72 -4.54 -25.27 4.61
N ASP A 73 -5.02 -24.36 5.47
CA ASP A 73 -6.20 -23.55 5.21
C ASP A 73 -5.87 -22.06 5.13
N GLU A 74 -6.90 -21.22 5.02
CA GLU A 74 -6.74 -19.77 4.89
C GLU A 74 -6.79 -19.04 6.25
N LEU A 75 -5.84 -18.13 6.46
CA LEU A 75 -5.75 -17.31 7.66
C LEU A 75 -6.70 -16.10 7.62
N ASN A 76 -8.01 -16.32 7.48
CA ASN A 76 -9.01 -15.23 7.33
C ASN A 76 -9.01 -14.19 8.46
N ALA A 77 -8.54 -14.55 9.67
CA ALA A 77 -8.38 -13.60 10.76
C ALA A 77 -7.41 -12.45 10.42
N TYR A 78 -6.40 -12.70 9.58
CA TYR A 78 -5.43 -11.67 9.17
C TYR A 78 -6.06 -10.52 8.36
N PRO A 79 -6.72 -10.74 7.19
CA PRO A 79 -7.35 -9.66 6.45
C PRO A 79 -8.44 -8.93 7.25
N ASP A 80 -9.15 -9.62 8.14
CA ASP A 80 -10.14 -8.99 9.02
C ASP A 80 -9.50 -8.09 10.07
N ALA A 81 -8.43 -8.57 10.73
CA ALA A 81 -7.65 -7.75 11.65
C ALA A 81 -6.98 -6.55 10.95
N PHE A 82 -6.54 -6.72 9.70
CA PHE A 82 -6.03 -5.62 8.89
C PHE A 82 -7.09 -4.53 8.69
N LYS A 83 -8.32 -4.86 8.27
CA LYS A 83 -9.41 -3.90 8.07
C LYS A 83 -9.74 -3.09 9.33
N GLN A 84 -9.56 -3.70 10.51
CA GLN A 84 -9.80 -3.07 11.81
C GLN A 84 -8.58 -2.29 12.34
N SER A 85 -7.43 -2.40 11.68
CA SER A 85 -6.18 -1.81 12.14
C SER A 85 -6.03 -0.34 11.76
N TRP A 86 -5.15 0.36 12.49
CA TRP A 86 -4.71 1.71 12.14
C TRP A 86 -4.09 1.77 10.73
N LEU A 87 -3.52 0.67 10.23
CA LEU A 87 -2.89 0.64 8.92
C LEU A 87 -3.94 0.75 7.81
N TYR A 88 -5.09 0.08 7.95
CA TYR A 88 -6.19 0.26 7.01
C TYR A 88 -6.67 1.70 7.01
N THR A 89 -6.85 2.32 8.18
CA THR A 89 -7.22 3.74 8.27
C THR A 89 -6.19 4.64 7.61
N GLU A 90 -4.90 4.38 7.80
CA GLU A 90 -3.80 5.13 7.18
C GLU A 90 -3.86 5.03 5.64
N LEU A 91 -3.95 3.81 5.11
CA LEU A 91 -3.97 3.57 3.66
C LEU A 91 -5.27 4.07 3.03
N TYR A 92 -6.40 3.97 3.73
CA TYR A 92 -7.68 4.50 3.29
C TYR A 92 -7.65 6.01 3.16
N ARG A 93 -7.06 6.74 4.11
CA ARG A 93 -6.90 8.20 4.01
C ARG A 93 -5.99 8.62 2.85
N ALA A 94 -5.01 7.81 2.50
CA ALA A 94 -4.08 8.07 1.40
C ALA A 94 -4.54 7.53 0.03
N ARG A 95 -5.70 6.86 -0.05
CA ARG A 95 -6.09 5.99 -1.18
C ARG A 95 -6.16 6.66 -2.55
N ASN A 96 -6.35 7.97 -2.61
CA ASN A 96 -6.47 8.74 -3.86
C ASN A 96 -5.17 9.47 -4.26
N PHE A 97 -4.11 9.41 -3.44
CA PHE A 97 -2.91 10.21 -3.63
C PHE A 97 -2.28 9.99 -5.01
N LYS A 98 -2.01 8.73 -5.37
CA LYS A 98 -1.31 8.40 -6.63
C LYS A 98 -2.15 8.76 -7.85
N GLN A 99 -3.47 8.61 -7.74
CA GLN A 99 -4.47 8.91 -8.76
C GLN A 99 -4.55 10.40 -9.03
N TRP A 100 -4.49 11.23 -7.99
CA TRP A 100 -4.41 12.69 -8.17
C TRP A 100 -3.07 13.11 -8.78
N MET A 101 -1.96 12.57 -8.29
CA MET A 101 -0.63 12.88 -8.83
C MET A 101 -0.46 12.44 -10.29
N ALA A 102 -1.15 11.40 -10.72
CA ALA A 102 -1.19 10.97 -12.12
C ALA A 102 -1.85 12.00 -13.06
N LYS A 103 -2.63 12.95 -12.53
CA LYS A 103 -3.22 14.07 -13.29
C LYS A 103 -2.29 15.29 -13.43
N GLY A 104 -1.03 15.16 -13.01
CA GLY A 104 0.00 16.20 -13.09
C GLY A 104 0.22 16.93 -11.77
N LEU A 105 1.36 17.61 -11.67
CA LEU A 105 1.85 18.20 -10.42
C LEU A 105 0.89 19.21 -9.81
N TYR A 106 0.38 20.16 -10.59
CA TYR A 106 -0.45 21.27 -10.07
C TYR A 106 -1.81 20.79 -9.59
N LEU A 107 -2.57 20.11 -10.45
CA LEU A 107 -3.89 19.57 -10.10
C LEU A 107 -3.77 18.50 -9.00
N GLY A 108 -2.78 17.63 -9.10
CA GLY A 108 -2.50 16.60 -8.10
C GLY A 108 -2.23 17.20 -6.73
N THR A 109 -1.35 18.20 -6.65
CA THR A 109 -1.01 18.88 -5.39
C THR A 109 -2.22 19.60 -4.81
N LEU A 110 -3.01 20.32 -5.63
CA LEU A 110 -4.22 21.00 -5.19
C LEU A 110 -5.22 20.02 -4.57
N MET A 111 -5.52 18.93 -5.28
CA MET A 111 -6.51 17.96 -4.83
C MET A 111 -6.03 17.17 -3.62
N VAL A 112 -4.77 16.72 -3.60
CA VAL A 112 -4.19 16.08 -2.41
C VAL A 112 -4.23 17.03 -1.22
N GLY A 113 -3.88 18.31 -1.42
CA GLY A 113 -3.97 19.34 -0.39
C GLY A 113 -5.40 19.48 0.16
N LEU A 114 -6.40 19.58 -0.72
CA LEU A 114 -7.81 19.64 -0.35
C LEU A 114 -8.24 18.40 0.45
N GLU A 115 -7.96 17.20 -0.06
CA GLU A 115 -8.35 15.95 0.60
C GLU A 115 -7.70 15.81 1.98
N GLN A 116 -6.40 16.08 2.08
CA GLN A 116 -5.65 15.84 3.31
C GLN A 116 -5.80 16.96 4.35
N LYS A 117 -5.81 18.23 3.93
CA LYS A 117 -5.83 19.38 4.85
C LYS A 117 -7.24 19.85 5.19
N VAL A 118 -8.17 19.82 4.23
CA VAL A 118 -9.54 20.31 4.45
C VAL A 118 -10.46 19.19 4.91
N MET A 119 -10.35 18.01 4.28
CA MET A 119 -11.24 16.87 4.57
C MET A 119 -10.61 15.78 5.45
N GLY A 120 -9.35 15.93 5.87
CA GLY A 120 -8.65 14.99 6.75
C GLY A 120 -8.52 13.56 6.17
N GLY A 121 -8.56 13.41 4.85
CA GLY A 121 -8.55 12.13 4.13
C GLY A 121 -9.90 11.39 4.14
N ASN A 122 -10.95 11.97 4.74
CA ASN A 122 -12.29 11.37 4.78
C ASN A 122 -13.19 11.91 3.67
N VAL A 123 -12.77 11.68 2.42
CA VAL A 123 -13.53 12.13 1.25
C VAL A 123 -14.60 11.12 0.85
N PRO A 124 -15.76 11.55 0.31
CA PRO A 124 -16.87 10.67 -0.06
C PRO A 124 -16.69 9.96 -1.42
N TRP A 125 -15.50 10.04 -2.03
CA TRP A 125 -15.20 9.38 -3.30
C TRP A 125 -13.91 8.55 -3.24
N THR A 126 -13.77 7.65 -4.20
CA THR A 126 -12.57 6.84 -4.39
C THR A 126 -12.20 6.86 -5.86
N LEU A 127 -10.94 7.19 -6.16
CA LEU A 127 -10.42 7.21 -7.52
C LEU A 127 -9.76 5.88 -7.86
N HIS A 128 -10.08 5.35 -9.03
CA HIS A 128 -9.50 4.10 -9.51
C HIS A 128 -8.50 4.36 -10.63
N HIS A 129 -7.36 3.66 -10.57
CA HIS A 129 -6.50 3.50 -11.74
C HIS A 129 -7.17 2.54 -12.72
N LYS A 130 -7.14 2.89 -14.02
CA LYS A 130 -7.78 2.13 -15.09
C LYS A 130 -6.80 1.41 -16.02
N HIS A 131 -5.52 1.75 -15.92
CA HIS A 131 -4.47 1.26 -16.80
C HIS A 131 -3.34 0.68 -15.97
N ALA A 132 -2.74 -0.40 -16.47
CA ALA A 132 -1.50 -0.91 -15.94
C ALA A 132 -0.33 -0.03 -16.41
N ASP A 133 0.74 0.05 -15.63
CA ASP A 133 1.89 0.92 -15.95
C ASP A 133 2.50 0.58 -17.32
N HIS A 134 2.48 -0.69 -17.74
CA HIS A 134 3.02 -1.13 -19.03
C HIS A 134 2.21 -0.64 -20.23
N GLU A 135 0.96 -0.20 -20.04
CA GLU A 135 0.09 0.34 -21.09
C GLU A 135 0.34 1.84 -21.35
N MET A 136 1.06 2.52 -20.46
CA MET A 136 1.17 3.98 -20.44
C MET A 136 2.30 4.54 -21.33
N LEU A 137 2.99 3.67 -22.07
CA LEU A 137 4.05 4.08 -23.00
C LEU A 137 3.44 4.69 -24.27
N LYS A 138 4.04 5.78 -24.74
CA LYS A 138 3.75 6.31 -26.08
C LYS A 138 4.63 5.61 -27.11
N PRO A 139 4.19 5.51 -28.38
CA PRO A 139 5.08 5.17 -29.47
C PRO A 139 6.30 6.09 -29.48
N ALA A 140 7.45 5.56 -29.90
CA ALA A 140 8.68 6.33 -29.95
C ALA A 140 8.66 7.46 -31.00
N SER A 141 7.78 7.35 -32.00
CA SER A 141 7.58 8.27 -33.13
C SER A 141 6.11 8.57 -33.33
#